data_AF-A0A453L1W4-F1
#
_entry.id   AF-A0A453L1W4-F1
#
_cell.length_a   1.000
_cell.length_b   1.000
_cell.length_c   1.000
_cell.angle_alpha   90.00
_cell.angle_beta   90.00
_cell.angle_gamma   90.00
#
_symmetry.space_group_name_H-M   'P 1'
#
loop_
_entity.id
_entity.type
_entity.pdbx_description
1 polymer ?
#
loop_
_entity_poly.entity_id
_entity_poly.type
_entity_poly.pdbx_seq_one_letter_code
_entity_poly.pdbx_strand_id
1 'polypeptide(L)' 'MESLHIPKGVQRVLFRTLNTDRNLMWKKEFDTSYVGFMKDGAQWLVDNTDIKLVGNRLFVRCSFR' A
#
# COMPACT_ATOMS: atom_id res chain seq x y z
N MET A 1 -6.01 5.47 8.73
CA MET A 1 -6.49 4.28 7.98
C MET A 1 -7.60 3.52 8.73
N GLU A 2 -8.22 4.16 9.74
CA GLU A 2 -9.17 3.53 10.67
C GLU A 2 -10.45 2.99 10.02
N SER A 3 -10.93 3.60 8.94
CA SER A 3 -12.16 3.18 8.25
C SER A 3 -12.06 1.87 7.47
N LEU A 4 -10.84 1.33 7.29
CA LEU A 4 -10.62 0.09 6.53
C LEU A 4 -11.07 -1.17 7.29
N HIS A 5 -11.39 -1.06 8.59
CA HIS A 5 -11.87 -2.17 9.44
C HIS A 5 -11.08 -3.47 9.25
N ILE A 6 -9.75 -3.35 9.19
CA ILE A 6 -8.87 -4.50 8.96
C ILE A 6 -8.98 -5.44 10.16
N PRO A 7 -9.36 -6.71 9.97
CA PRO A 7 -9.48 -7.65 11.08
C PRO A 7 -8.09 -7.98 11.65
N LYS A 8 -8.04 -8.18 12.97
CA LYS A 8 -6.81 -8.59 13.67
C LYS A 8 -6.34 -9.97 13.18
N GLY A 9 -5.02 -10.19 13.10
CA GLY A 9 -4.42 -11.41 12.57
C GLY A 9 -4.16 -11.43 11.05
N VAL A 10 -4.54 -10.39 10.30
CA VAL A 10 -4.15 -10.26 8.90
C VAL A 10 -2.66 -9.92 8.81
N GLN A 11 -1.88 -10.81 8.20
CA GLN A 11 -0.43 -10.62 8.07
C GLN A 11 -0.01 -9.92 6.78
N ARG A 12 -0.87 -9.93 5.76
CA ARG A 12 -0.56 -9.43 4.41
C ARG A 12 -1.77 -8.72 3.81
N VAL A 13 -1.54 -7.55 3.25
CA VAL A 13 -2.58 -6.79 2.54
C VAL A 13 -2.08 -6.36 1.17
N LEU A 14 -2.95 -6.52 0.18
CA LEU A 14 -2.74 -6.06 -1.19
C LEU A 14 -3.72 -4.93 -1.48
N PHE A 15 -3.18 -3.74 -1.75
CA PHE A 15 -3.97 -2.59 -2.15
C PHE A 15 -4.08 -2.57 -3.67
N ARG A 16 -5.33 -2.57 -4.14
CA ARG A 16 -5.64 -2.38 -5.55
C ARG A 16 -5.66 -0.88 -5.83
N THR A 17 -4.72 -0.41 -6.64
CA THR A 17 -4.66 0.97 -7.12
C THR A 17 -4.91 1.01 -8.63
N LEU A 18 -5.24 2.20 -9.15
CA LEU A 18 -5.38 2.44 -10.59
C LEU A 18 -4.01 2.61 -11.30
N ASN A 19 -2.89 2.50 -10.58
CA ASN A 19 -1.56 2.72 -11.14
C ASN A 19 -1.25 1.76 -12.29
N THR A 20 -1.71 0.51 -12.19
CA THR A 20 -1.57 -0.50 -13.25
C THR A 20 -2.52 -0.22 -14.41
N ASP A 21 -3.79 0.05 -14.12
CA ASP A 21 -4.81 0.25 -15.14
C ASP A 21 -4.53 1.50 -16.00
N ARG A 22 -3.87 2.51 -15.42
CA ARG A 22 -3.43 3.73 -16.10
C ARG A 22 -2.01 3.65 -16.68
N ASN A 23 -1.36 2.47 -16.60
CA ASN A 23 0.01 2.24 -17.05
C ASN A 23 1.02 3.27 -16.50
N LEU A 24 0.79 3.81 -15.29
CA LEU A 24 1.64 4.87 -14.71
C LEU A 24 3.06 4.37 -14.43
N MET A 25 3.21 3.06 -14.19
CA MET A 25 4.51 2.39 -14.00
C MET A 25 5.39 2.40 -15.26
N TRP A 26 4.80 2.58 -16.44
CA TRP A 26 5.49 2.56 -17.72
C TRP A 26 5.79 3.96 -18.27
N LYS A 27 5.32 5.01 -17.58
CA LYS A 27 5.61 6.40 -17.93
C LYS A 27 6.93 6.81 -17.29
N LYS A 28 7.77 7.53 -18.04
CA LYS A 28 9.01 8.12 -17.53
C LYS A 28 8.77 9.33 -16.63
N GLU A 29 7.67 10.03 -16.84
CA GLU A 29 7.31 11.24 -16.11
C GLU A 29 6.56 10.89 -14.83
N PHE A 30 6.89 11.58 -13.74
CA PHE A 30 6.16 11.45 -12.48
C PHE A 30 4.76 12.04 -12.64
N ASP A 31 3.75 11.20 -12.45
CA ASP A 31 2.35 11.59 -12.48
C ASP A 31 1.85 11.71 -11.05
N THR A 32 1.24 12.85 -10.71
CA THR A 32 0.71 13.11 -9.35
C THR A 32 -0.44 12.18 -8.99
N SER A 33 -1.05 11.49 -9.97
CA SER A 33 -2.05 10.47 -9.73
C SER A 33 -1.47 9.11 -9.31
N TYR A 34 -0.15 8.98 -9.19
CA TYR A 34 0.49 7.78 -8.65
C TYR A 34 0.21 7.65 -7.15
N VAL A 35 -0.50 6.58 -6.79
CA VAL A 35 -0.82 6.30 -5.38
C VAL A 35 0.24 5.38 -4.76
N GLY A 36 0.89 5.85 -3.71
CA GLY A 36 1.89 5.11 -2.92
C GLY A 36 1.58 5.15 -1.43
N PHE A 37 2.36 4.40 -0.64
CA PHE A 37 2.29 4.46 0.82
C PHE A 37 3.04 5.68 1.35
N MET A 38 2.35 6.51 2.13
CA MET A 38 2.98 7.56 2.91
C MET A 38 3.45 6.99 4.26
N LYS A 39 4.49 7.59 4.84
CA LYS A 39 5.17 7.09 6.06
C LYS A 39 4.23 6.96 7.26
N ASP A 40 3.38 7.96 7.43
CA ASP A 40 2.31 8.06 8.42
C ASP A 40 1.24 6.96 8.26
N GLY A 41 0.79 6.69 7.03
CA GLY A 41 -0.14 5.58 6.76
C GLY A 41 0.48 4.20 7.04
N ALA A 42 1.77 4.06 6.73
CA ALA A 42 2.57 2.88 7.03
C ALA A 42 2.70 2.66 8.55
N GLN A 43 3.03 3.71 9.30
CA GLN A 43 3.15 3.66 10.76
C GLN A 43 1.83 3.27 11.42
N TRP A 44 0.71 3.84 10.95
CA TRP A 44 -0.62 3.48 11.46
C TRP A 44 -0.91 1.97 11.34
N LEU A 45 -0.49 1.33 10.23
CA LEU A 45 -0.69 -0.11 10.04
C LEU A 45 0.16 -0.94 11.01
N VAL A 46 1.41 -0.52 11.29
CA VAL A 46 2.28 -1.21 12.26
C VAL A 46 1.72 -1.11 13.68
N ASP A 47 1.23 0.06 14.06
CA ASP A 47 0.80 0.31 15.44
C ASP A 47 -0.59 -0.29 15.75
N ASN A 48 -1.44 -0.42 14.72
CA ASN A 48 -2.85 -0.83 14.89
C ASN A 48 -3.18 -2.22 14.35
N THR A 49 -2.29 -2.87 13.59
CA THR A 49 -2.54 -4.18 12.96
C THR A 49 -1.31 -5.11 12.98
N ASP A 50 -1.53 -6.41 12.77
CA ASP A 50 -0.46 -7.42 12.70
C ASP A 50 0.17 -7.56 11.29
N ILE A 51 -0.02 -6.57 10.42
CA ILE A 51 0.41 -6.64 9.02
C ILE A 51 1.93 -6.54 8.93
N LYS A 52 2.56 -7.57 8.37
CA LYS A 52 4.01 -7.63 8.17
C LYS A 52 4.43 -7.22 6.76
N LEU A 53 3.51 -7.34 5.79
CA LEU A 53 3.80 -7.07 4.39
C LEU A 53 2.63 -6.35 3.73
N VAL A 54 2.95 -5.23 3.10
CA VAL A 54 2.01 -4.48 2.27
C VAL A 54 2.54 -4.42 0.85
N GLY A 55 1.62 -4.67 -0.09
CA GLY A 55 1.93 -4.62 -1.51
C GLY A 55 0.89 -3.84 -2.30
N ASN A 56 1.34 -3.19 -3.37
CA ASN A 56 0.46 -2.75 -4.44
C ASN A 56 0.37 -3.84 -5.52
N ARG A 57 -0.75 -3.90 -6.25
CA ARG A 57 -1.08 -4.93 -7.26
C ARG A 57 0.07 -5.27 -8.25
N LEU A 58 0.97 -4.33 -8.53
CA LEU A 58 2.08 -4.51 -9.48
C LEU A 58 3.48 -4.59 -8.84
N PHE A 59 3.57 -5.05 -7.59
CA PHE A 59 4.84 -5.43 -6.95
C PHE A 59 5.71 -4.23 -6.50
N VAL A 60 5.19 -3.45 -5.55
CA VAL A 60 6.02 -2.70 -4.59
C VAL A 60 5.85 -3.41 -3.25
N ARG A 61 6.93 -3.96 -2.69
CA ARG A 61 6.91 -4.63 -1.37
C ARG A 61 7.41 -3.67 -0.31
N CYS A 62 6.51 -3.24 0.57
CA CYS A 62 6.89 -2.64 1.84
C CYS A 62 6.88 -3.74 2.90
N SER A 63 8.07 -4.09 3.39
CA SER A 63 8.20 -4.91 4.59
C SER A 63 8.31 -3.96 5.78
N PHE A 64 7.44 -4.13 6.76
CA PHE A 64 7.60 -3.51 8.07
C PHE A 64 8.50 -4.44 8.87
N ARG A 65 9.72 -4.00 9.17
CA ARG A 65 10.69 -4.75 9.97
C ARG A 65 10.81 -4.11 11.34
#